data_AF-A0A8E0NB87-F1
#
_entry.id   AF-A0A8E0NB87-F1
#
_cell.length_a   1.000
_cell.length_b   1.000
_cell.length_c   1.000
_cell.angle_alpha   90.00
_cell.angle_beta   90.00
_cell.angle_gamma   90.00
#
_symmetry.space_group_name_H-M   'P 1'
#
loop_
_entity.id
_entity.type
_entity.pdbx_description
1 polymer ?
#
loop_
_entity_poly.entity_id
_entity_poly.type
_entity_poly.pdbx_seq_one_letter_code
_entity_poly.pdbx_strand_id
1 'polypeptide(L)'
;MTLRLLAILVAAALAAPGQARQPEPGSPAAHEALAQDIASFMAVTRWDWSLRWDAFGTRSRNTRWHLAPPNPWSTHDLEHGVTRRTGWIESGGRQIAVAVCGDDQRVLKLAAHVDGGYGGEGMPDLIAAFAHTEARTTPLAARDETRFWRLDRPERDPATLALTAACTPEGSAAARRCWTVAEVFFRPDYDPDSPAAALPAERCRLPGRD
;
A
#
# COMPACT_ATOMS: atom_id res chain seq x y z
N MET A 1 -55.57 -46.10 20.05
CA MET A 1 -54.22 -45.66 20.49
C MET A 1 -53.57 -44.91 19.34
N THR A 2 -53.59 -43.58 19.41
CA THR A 2 -53.07 -42.67 18.38
C THR A 2 -51.68 -42.19 18.79
N LEU A 3 -50.64 -42.68 18.13
CA LEU A 3 -49.26 -42.21 18.32
C LEU A 3 -49.08 -40.89 17.53
N ARG A 4 -48.97 -39.77 18.23
CA ARG A 4 -48.61 -38.46 17.66
C ARG A 4 -47.10 -38.41 17.46
N LEU A 5 -46.64 -38.46 16.20
CA LEU A 5 -45.26 -38.10 15.83
C LEU A 5 -45.14 -36.56 15.80
N LEU A 6 -44.40 -36.00 16.75
CA LEU A 6 -43.94 -34.62 16.70
C LEU A 6 -42.73 -34.55 15.75
N ALA A 7 -42.92 -33.95 14.58
CA ALA A 7 -41.82 -33.55 13.71
C ALA A 7 -41.20 -32.25 14.24
N ILE A 8 -40.04 -32.36 14.88
CA ILE A 8 -39.24 -31.20 15.28
C ILE A 8 -38.43 -30.76 14.05
N LEU A 9 -38.95 -29.77 13.33
CA LEU A 9 -38.20 -29.01 12.32
C LEU A 9 -37.21 -28.09 13.05
N VAL A 10 -35.99 -28.56 13.26
CA VAL A 10 -34.87 -27.70 13.64
C VAL A 10 -34.47 -26.91 12.40
N ALA A 11 -35.10 -25.75 12.21
CA ALA A 11 -34.61 -24.74 11.28
C ALA A 11 -33.32 -24.15 11.86
N ALA A 12 -32.21 -24.81 11.62
CA ALA A 12 -30.90 -24.21 11.75
C ALA A 12 -30.81 -23.11 10.67
N ALA A 13 -31.23 -21.89 11.05
CA ALA A 13 -30.92 -20.70 10.29
C ALA A 13 -29.39 -20.60 10.26
N LEU A 14 -28.79 -21.13 9.19
CA LEU A 14 -27.44 -20.86 8.77
C LEU A 14 -27.35 -19.34 8.60
N ALA A 15 -26.96 -18.65 9.68
CA ALA A 15 -26.40 -17.32 9.58
C ALA A 15 -25.14 -17.49 8.73
N ALA A 16 -25.30 -17.32 7.41
CA ALA A 16 -24.17 -17.19 6.51
C ALA A 16 -23.26 -16.14 7.16
N PRO A 17 -21.96 -16.43 7.38
CA PRO A 17 -21.05 -15.45 7.94
C PRO A 17 -21.21 -14.19 7.09
N GLY A 18 -21.74 -13.14 7.72
CA GLY A 18 -22.07 -11.92 7.01
C GLY A 18 -20.83 -11.50 6.25
N GLN A 19 -20.91 -11.45 4.92
CA GLN A 19 -19.85 -10.87 4.11
C GLN A 19 -19.61 -9.48 4.69
N ALA A 20 -18.49 -9.32 5.40
CA ALA A 20 -18.07 -8.03 5.90
C ALA A 20 -18.06 -7.11 4.68
N ARG A 21 -18.92 -6.09 4.67
CA ARG A 21 -18.96 -5.13 3.57
C ARG A 21 -17.55 -4.57 3.42
N GLN A 22 -16.96 -4.77 2.24
CA GLN A 22 -15.70 -4.13 1.89
C GLN A 22 -15.92 -2.62 1.98
N PRO A 23 -15.01 -1.87 2.64
CA PRO A 23 -15.07 -0.42 2.65
C PRO A 23 -15.12 0.10 1.22
N GLU A 24 -15.95 1.10 0.95
CA GLU A 24 -16.00 1.70 -0.38
C GLU A 24 -14.63 2.31 -0.74
N PRO A 25 -14.18 2.18 -2.00
CA PRO A 25 -12.96 2.82 -2.46
C PRO A 25 -12.96 4.33 -2.17
N GLY A 26 -11.88 4.82 -1.56
CA GLY A 26 -11.75 6.23 -1.16
C GLY A 26 -12.44 6.59 0.16
N SER A 27 -13.10 5.64 0.85
CA SER A 27 -13.67 5.91 2.18
C SER A 27 -12.59 6.11 3.25
N PRO A 28 -12.87 6.84 4.35
CA PRO A 28 -11.94 7.01 5.46
C PRO A 28 -11.42 5.68 6.05
N ALA A 29 -12.31 4.68 6.20
CA ALA A 29 -11.93 3.35 6.70
C ALA A 29 -10.96 2.62 5.77
N ALA A 30 -11.05 2.85 4.45
CA ALA A 30 -10.10 2.33 3.49
C ALA A 30 -8.73 2.99 3.61
N HIS A 31 -8.69 4.31 3.82
CA HIS A 31 -7.44 5.03 4.06
C HIS A 31 -6.78 4.62 5.38
N GLU A 32 -7.57 4.40 6.43
CA GLU A 32 -7.09 3.89 7.73
C GLU A 32 -6.48 2.48 7.62
N ALA A 33 -7.16 1.56 6.94
CA ALA A 33 -6.63 0.21 6.72
C ALA A 33 -5.30 0.23 5.94
N LEU A 34 -5.21 1.08 4.91
CA LEU A 34 -3.98 1.23 4.15
C LEU A 34 -2.85 1.89 4.96
N ALA A 35 -3.14 2.94 5.73
CA ALA A 35 -2.16 3.60 6.60
C ALA A 35 -1.62 2.61 7.64
N GLN A 36 -2.48 1.79 8.25
CA GLN A 36 -2.10 0.75 9.19
C GLN A 36 -1.19 -0.30 8.54
N ASP A 37 -1.49 -0.73 7.32
CA ASP A 37 -0.65 -1.67 6.59
C ASP A 37 0.71 -1.05 6.24
N ILE A 38 0.75 0.18 5.72
CA ILE A 38 2.01 0.91 5.47
C ILE A 38 2.84 1.01 6.76
N ALA A 39 2.23 1.42 7.87
CA ALA A 39 2.91 1.52 9.17
C ALA A 39 3.41 0.16 9.69
N SER A 40 2.75 -0.95 9.30
CA SER A 40 3.20 -2.31 9.64
C SER A 40 4.44 -2.75 8.85
N PHE A 41 4.67 -2.17 7.67
CA PHE A 41 5.79 -2.51 6.79
C PHE A 41 7.09 -1.80 7.15
N MET A 42 7.05 -0.74 7.96
CA MET A 42 8.25 -0.08 8.47
C MET A 42 9.21 -1.13 9.07
N ALA A 43 10.50 -0.99 8.78
CA ALA A 43 11.51 -1.94 9.22
C ALA A 43 11.63 -1.93 10.75
N VAL A 44 11.87 -3.08 11.35
CA VAL A 44 12.10 -3.20 12.79
C VAL A 44 13.56 -2.88 13.05
N THR A 45 13.84 -1.78 13.75
CA THR A 45 15.21 -1.24 13.96
C THR A 45 16.19 -2.28 14.50
N ARG A 46 15.73 -3.17 15.38
CA ARG A 46 16.60 -4.18 15.97
C ARG A 46 16.99 -5.29 14.97
N TRP A 47 16.23 -5.48 13.90
CA TRP A 47 16.25 -6.70 13.07
C TRP A 47 16.46 -6.36 11.59
N ASP A 48 17.70 -6.35 11.12
CA ASP A 48 18.06 -6.06 9.70
C ASP A 48 17.36 -6.96 8.69
N TRP A 49 17.01 -8.18 9.10
CA TRP A 49 16.25 -9.10 8.25
C TRP A 49 14.85 -8.58 7.92
N SER A 50 14.36 -7.60 8.67
CA SER A 50 13.10 -6.92 8.46
C SER A 50 13.10 -5.99 7.24
N LEU A 51 13.98 -6.14 6.26
CA LEU A 51 13.70 -5.68 4.89
C LEU A 51 13.96 -6.77 3.85
N ARG A 52 14.35 -7.98 4.24
CA ARG A 52 14.58 -9.05 3.28
C ARG A 52 13.31 -9.46 2.54
N TRP A 53 13.47 -9.89 1.29
CA TRP A 53 12.38 -10.29 0.40
C TRP A 53 11.48 -11.41 0.95
N ASP A 54 12.05 -12.36 1.69
CA ASP A 54 11.34 -13.46 2.35
C ASP A 54 10.52 -13.00 3.57
N ALA A 55 10.98 -11.95 4.24
CA ALA A 55 10.36 -11.39 5.43
C ALA A 55 9.36 -10.26 5.15
N PHE A 56 9.40 -9.63 3.98
CA PHE A 56 8.57 -8.46 3.69
C PHE A 56 7.09 -8.81 3.59
N GLY A 57 6.76 -9.93 2.94
CA GLY A 57 5.37 -10.36 2.72
C GLY A 57 4.66 -10.99 3.92
N THR A 58 5.32 -11.18 5.06
CA THR A 58 4.78 -11.94 6.21
C THR A 58 4.36 -11.06 7.41
N ARG A 59 4.47 -9.73 7.31
CA ARG A 59 4.39 -8.82 8.47
C ARG A 59 3.01 -8.34 8.85
N SER A 60 2.08 -8.27 7.91
CA SER A 60 0.72 -7.91 8.23
C SER A 60 -0.13 -9.17 8.26
N ARG A 61 -0.78 -9.41 9.40
CA ARG A 61 -1.78 -10.49 9.53
C ARG A 61 -3.01 -10.22 8.65
N ASN A 62 -3.21 -8.96 8.29
CA ASN A 62 -4.37 -8.49 7.54
C ASN A 62 -4.05 -8.27 6.06
N THR A 63 -2.77 -8.39 5.66
CA THR A 63 -2.33 -8.22 4.29
C THR A 63 -1.90 -9.54 3.68
N ARG A 64 -2.56 -9.96 2.58
CA ARG A 64 -2.06 -11.07 1.74
C ARG A 64 -1.34 -10.49 0.53
N TRP A 65 -0.14 -11.00 0.27
CA TRP A 65 0.72 -10.55 -0.82
C TRP A 65 0.67 -11.50 -1.99
N HIS A 66 0.31 -10.97 -3.16
CA HIS A 66 0.29 -11.74 -4.38
C HIS A 66 1.18 -11.02 -5.38
N LEU A 67 2.48 -11.13 -5.12
CA LEU A 67 3.53 -10.58 -5.96
C LEU A 67 3.91 -11.62 -7.01
N ALA A 68 3.88 -11.21 -8.27
CA ALA A 68 4.49 -11.98 -9.34
C ALA A 68 6.01 -12.12 -9.08
N PRO A 69 6.64 -13.21 -9.55
CA PRO A 69 8.09 -13.30 -9.57
C PRO A 69 8.68 -12.09 -10.34
N PRO A 70 9.94 -11.70 -10.08
CA PRO A 70 10.60 -10.67 -10.86
C PRO A 70 10.45 -10.95 -12.35
N ASN A 71 9.96 -9.98 -13.13
CA ASN A 71 9.82 -10.14 -14.57
C ASN A 71 11.23 -10.22 -15.20
N PRO A 72 11.67 -11.39 -15.71
CA PRO A 72 13.02 -11.53 -16.25
C PRO A 72 13.18 -10.79 -17.60
N TRP A 73 12.06 -10.37 -18.21
CA TRP A 73 12.00 -9.63 -19.47
C TRP A 73 11.66 -8.16 -19.27
N SER A 74 11.82 -7.61 -18.06
CA SER A 74 11.67 -6.16 -17.83
C SER A 74 12.71 -5.41 -18.66
N THR A 75 12.35 -5.03 -19.88
CA THR A 75 13.17 -4.25 -20.83
C THR A 75 13.31 -2.79 -20.45
N HIS A 76 12.61 -2.34 -19.41
CA HIS A 76 12.81 -1.01 -18.84
C HIS A 76 13.90 -1.10 -17.79
N ASP A 77 15.01 -0.41 -18.08
CA ASP A 77 16.22 -0.23 -17.30
C ASP A 77 15.93 0.13 -15.84
N LEU A 78 15.61 -0.88 -15.04
CA LEU A 78 15.93 -0.83 -13.63
C LEU A 78 17.45 -0.86 -13.57
N GLU A 79 18.06 0.03 -12.79
CA GLU A 79 19.52 0.04 -12.68
C GLU A 79 20.04 -1.33 -12.25
N HIS A 80 21.28 -1.64 -12.63
CA HIS A 80 21.92 -2.90 -12.26
C HIS A 80 21.82 -3.15 -10.75
N GLY A 81 21.30 -4.32 -10.39
CA GLY A 81 21.11 -4.73 -8.99
C GLY A 81 19.71 -4.48 -8.43
N VAL A 82 18.80 -3.82 -9.15
CA VAL A 82 17.42 -3.61 -8.69
C VAL A 82 16.48 -4.73 -9.12
N THR A 83 15.83 -5.36 -8.15
CA THR A 83 14.73 -6.30 -8.35
C THR A 83 13.40 -5.60 -8.14
N ARG A 84 12.47 -5.73 -9.10
CA ARG A 84 11.07 -5.28 -8.97
C ARG A 84 10.12 -6.47 -8.96
N ARG A 85 9.17 -6.47 -8.03
CA ARG A 85 8.02 -7.38 -7.98
C ARG A 85 6.74 -6.58 -8.00
N THR A 86 5.84 -6.90 -8.93
CA THR A 86 4.53 -6.26 -9.05
C THR A 86 3.43 -7.24 -8.68
N GLY A 87 2.30 -6.73 -8.21
CA GLY A 87 1.17 -7.57 -7.88
C GLY A 87 0.09 -6.76 -7.20
N TRP A 88 -0.61 -7.39 -6.25
CA TRP A 88 -1.52 -6.69 -5.37
C TRP A 88 -1.28 -7.07 -3.92
N ILE A 89 -1.82 -6.25 -3.02
CA ILE A 89 -2.07 -6.60 -1.62
C ILE A 89 -3.57 -6.64 -1.33
N GLU A 90 -4.03 -7.61 -0.55
CA GLU A 90 -5.38 -7.61 0.03
C GLU A 90 -5.34 -6.91 1.38
N SER A 91 -5.90 -5.70 1.50
CA SER A 91 -5.93 -4.90 2.73
C SER A 91 -7.36 -4.51 3.08
N GLY A 92 -7.83 -4.84 4.28
CA GLY A 92 -9.21 -4.52 4.70
C GLY A 92 -10.27 -5.07 3.75
N GLY A 93 -9.99 -6.21 3.10
CA GLY A 93 -10.83 -6.82 2.07
C GLY A 93 -10.68 -6.22 0.67
N ARG A 94 -9.86 -5.21 0.43
CA ARG A 94 -9.64 -4.59 -0.89
C ARG A 94 -8.36 -5.09 -1.54
N GLN A 95 -8.35 -5.22 -2.87
CA GLN A 95 -7.11 -5.45 -3.63
C GLN A 95 -6.51 -4.13 -4.09
N ILE A 96 -5.28 -3.87 -3.66
CA ILE A 96 -4.52 -2.66 -3.98
C ILE A 96 -3.33 -3.06 -4.83
N ALA A 97 -3.21 -2.50 -6.03
CA ALA A 97 -2.06 -2.75 -6.90
C ALA A 97 -0.79 -2.19 -6.26
N VAL A 98 0.27 -3.00 -6.23
CA VAL A 98 1.56 -2.64 -5.65
C VAL A 98 2.74 -2.97 -6.55
N ALA A 99 3.80 -2.18 -6.41
CA ALA A 99 5.13 -2.49 -6.89
C ALA A 99 6.11 -2.40 -5.72
N VAL A 100 6.90 -3.46 -5.51
CA VAL A 100 7.95 -3.52 -4.49
C VAL A 100 9.29 -3.58 -5.19
N CYS A 101 10.22 -2.71 -4.79
CA CYS A 101 11.56 -2.71 -5.32
C CYS A 101 12.60 -2.80 -4.22
N GLY A 102 13.71 -3.42 -4.55
CA GLY A 102 14.82 -3.66 -3.64
C GLY A 102 16.06 -4.07 -4.41
N ASP A 103 17.16 -4.26 -3.67
CA ASP A 103 18.36 -4.89 -4.20
C ASP A 103 18.27 -6.43 -4.04
N ASP A 104 19.39 -7.14 -4.19
CA ASP A 104 19.45 -8.59 -3.99
C ASP A 104 19.18 -9.03 -2.55
N GLN A 105 19.36 -8.13 -1.57
CA GLN A 105 19.25 -8.45 -0.14
C GLN A 105 17.99 -7.89 0.52
N ARG A 106 17.55 -6.69 0.14
CA ARG A 106 16.54 -5.92 0.87
C ARG A 106 15.58 -5.17 -0.03
N VAL A 107 14.35 -5.04 0.44
CA VAL A 107 13.32 -4.14 -0.06
C VAL A 107 13.68 -2.71 0.32
N LEU A 108 13.67 -1.83 -0.67
CA LEU A 108 14.01 -0.41 -0.53
C LEU A 108 12.79 0.48 -0.69
N LYS A 109 11.79 0.04 -1.45
CA LYS A 109 10.61 0.84 -1.78
C LYS A 109 9.36 -0.01 -1.99
N LEU A 110 8.22 0.52 -1.55
CA LEU A 110 6.87 0.06 -1.87
C LEU A 110 6.10 1.20 -2.54
N ALA A 111 5.49 0.94 -3.69
CA ALA A 111 4.56 1.85 -4.35
C ALA A 111 3.17 1.22 -4.40
N ALA A 112 2.12 1.97 -4.08
CA ALA A 112 0.73 1.54 -4.05
C ALA A 112 -0.20 2.57 -4.71
N HIS A 113 -1.21 2.10 -5.44
CA HIS A 113 -2.28 2.97 -5.94
C HIS A 113 -3.33 3.19 -4.85
N VAL A 114 -3.58 4.45 -4.53
CA VAL A 114 -4.60 4.89 -3.58
C VAL A 114 -5.67 5.62 -4.39
N ASP A 115 -6.76 4.92 -4.68
CA ASP A 115 -7.91 5.54 -5.35
C ASP A 115 -8.51 6.60 -4.41
N GLY A 116 -8.43 7.88 -4.80
CA GLY A 116 -8.89 9.03 -4.02
C GLY A 116 -10.31 9.49 -4.36
N GLY A 117 -11.14 8.62 -4.95
CA GLY A 117 -12.45 9.00 -5.47
C GLY A 117 -12.40 10.04 -6.61
N TYR A 118 -13.54 10.62 -6.96
CA TYR A 118 -13.60 11.75 -7.88
C TYR A 118 -13.19 13.02 -7.13
N GLY A 119 -12.04 13.60 -7.46
CA GLY A 119 -11.63 14.92 -6.92
C GLY A 119 -10.21 15.01 -6.36
N GLY A 120 -9.49 13.90 -6.21
CA GLY A 120 -8.09 13.94 -5.75
C GLY A 120 -7.92 14.13 -4.24
N GLU A 121 -8.95 13.87 -3.44
CA GLU A 121 -8.95 14.02 -1.97
C GLU A 121 -8.16 12.90 -1.23
N GLY A 122 -7.70 11.87 -1.95
CA GLY A 122 -7.04 10.71 -1.34
C GLY A 122 -5.69 11.00 -0.63
N MET A 123 -5.03 12.13 -0.90
CA MET A 123 -3.76 12.48 -0.25
C MET A 123 -3.96 13.02 1.18
N PRO A 124 -4.76 14.10 1.43
CA PRO A 124 -5.09 14.53 2.77
C PRO A 124 -5.68 13.42 3.65
N ASP A 125 -6.57 12.60 3.10
CA ASP A 125 -7.23 11.55 3.86
C ASP A 125 -6.27 10.44 4.29
N LEU A 126 -5.32 10.06 3.43
CA LEU A 126 -4.30 9.08 3.79
C LEU A 126 -3.35 9.62 4.88
N ILE A 127 -3.00 10.92 4.82
CA ILE A 127 -2.19 11.54 5.88
C ILE A 127 -2.96 11.63 7.19
N ALA A 128 -4.23 12.00 7.16
CA ALA A 128 -5.10 12.01 8.33
C ALA A 128 -5.26 10.60 8.92
N ALA A 129 -5.35 9.57 8.07
CA ALA A 129 -5.43 8.17 8.49
C ALA A 129 -4.22 7.70 9.31
N PHE A 130 -3.01 8.25 9.08
CA PHE A 130 -1.85 7.92 9.91
C PHE A 130 -2.01 8.37 11.38
N ALA A 131 -2.84 9.37 11.67
CA ALA A 131 -3.12 9.79 13.05
C ALA A 131 -3.83 8.69 13.88
N HIS A 132 -4.45 7.72 13.21
CA HIS A 132 -5.08 6.55 13.83
C HIS A 132 -4.13 5.34 13.93
N THR A 133 -2.87 5.52 13.55
CA THR A 133 -1.82 4.51 13.67
C THR A 133 -0.82 4.91 14.76
N GLU A 134 0.11 4.02 15.09
CA GLU A 134 1.24 4.36 15.96
C GLU A 134 2.35 5.17 15.25
N ALA A 135 2.22 5.38 13.93
CA ALA A 135 3.18 6.14 13.15
C ALA A 135 2.86 7.64 13.21
N ARG A 136 3.88 8.45 13.51
CA ARG A 136 3.85 9.90 13.42
C ARG A 136 4.28 10.32 12.02
N THR A 137 3.57 11.29 11.45
CA THR A 137 3.89 11.92 10.17
C THR A 137 4.50 13.30 10.40
N THR A 138 5.65 13.58 9.78
CA THR A 138 6.28 14.91 9.79
C THR A 138 6.47 15.37 8.34
N PRO A 139 5.90 16.51 7.89
CA PRO A 139 6.12 16.99 6.53
C PRO A 139 7.61 17.29 6.30
N LEU A 140 8.13 16.88 5.14
CA LEU A 140 9.53 17.10 4.75
C LEU A 140 9.63 18.15 3.65
N ALA A 141 8.99 17.89 2.49
CA ALA A 141 9.14 18.70 1.30
C ALA A 141 7.91 18.60 0.37
N ALA A 142 7.82 19.50 -0.60
CA ALA A 142 6.82 19.49 -1.65
C ALA A 142 7.48 19.80 -3.00
N ARG A 143 7.22 18.99 -4.03
CA ARG A 143 7.77 19.14 -5.38
C ARG A 143 6.69 18.81 -6.39
N ASP A 144 6.34 19.75 -7.26
CA ASP A 144 5.30 19.58 -8.28
C ASP A 144 4.00 19.00 -7.68
N GLU A 145 3.53 17.85 -8.16
CA GLU A 145 2.37 17.12 -7.62
C GLU A 145 2.71 16.14 -6.48
N THR A 146 3.98 16.03 -6.12
CA THR A 146 4.48 15.15 -5.05
C THR A 146 4.65 15.90 -3.73
N ARG A 147 4.26 15.25 -2.64
CA ARG A 147 4.45 15.73 -1.28
C ARG A 147 5.14 14.64 -0.47
N PHE A 148 6.06 15.04 0.41
CA PHE A 148 6.91 14.12 1.18
C PHE A 148 6.68 14.28 2.68
N TRP A 149 6.61 13.15 3.38
CA TRP A 149 6.53 13.07 4.83
C TRP A 149 7.50 12.03 5.35
N ARG A 150 8.05 12.29 6.53
CA ARG A 150 8.73 11.30 7.34
C ARG A 150 7.69 10.54 8.16
N LEU A 151 7.83 9.23 8.20
CA LEU A 151 7.09 8.32 9.07
C LEU A 151 8.02 7.85 10.18
N ASP A 152 7.65 8.13 11.43
CA ASP A 152 8.37 7.69 12.62
C ASP A 152 7.46 6.84 13.51
N ARG A 153 7.90 5.65 13.92
CA ARG A 153 7.14 4.76 14.82
C ARG A 153 8.08 4.16 15.86
N PRO A 154 7.67 3.97 17.12
CA PRO A 154 8.51 3.31 18.13
C PRO A 154 9.01 1.93 17.66
N GLU A 155 10.28 1.63 17.94
CA GLU A 155 10.94 0.36 17.57
C GLU A 155 10.96 0.05 16.06
N ARG A 156 10.82 1.10 15.23
CA ARG A 156 10.87 1.01 13.78
C ARG A 156 11.84 2.03 13.20
N ASP A 157 12.50 1.64 12.13
CA ASP A 157 13.30 2.57 11.38
C ASP A 157 12.41 3.59 10.66
N PRO A 158 12.81 4.87 10.62
CA PRO A 158 12.09 5.88 9.88
C PRO A 158 11.96 5.51 8.41
N ALA A 159 10.80 5.81 7.85
CA ALA A 159 10.55 5.69 6.41
C ALA A 159 10.15 7.04 5.84
N THR A 160 10.35 7.23 4.55
CA THR A 160 9.81 8.39 3.84
C THR A 160 8.59 7.98 3.04
N LEU A 161 7.49 8.70 3.21
CA LEU A 161 6.28 8.59 2.40
C LEU A 161 6.25 9.73 1.39
N ALA A 162 6.22 9.40 0.09
CA ALA A 162 5.88 10.33 -0.96
C ALA A 162 4.47 10.04 -1.47
N LEU A 163 3.63 11.07 -1.55
CA LEU A 163 2.31 10.97 -2.16
C LEU A 163 2.30 11.85 -3.41
N THR A 164 2.00 11.25 -4.56
CA THR A 164 1.91 11.95 -5.84
C THR A 164 0.48 11.92 -6.35
N ALA A 165 -0.12 13.09 -6.57
CA ALA A 165 -1.42 13.17 -7.22
C ALA A 165 -1.26 12.95 -8.73
N ALA A 166 -2.08 12.08 -9.29
CA ALA A 166 -2.14 11.83 -10.73
C ALA A 166 -3.59 11.90 -11.20
N CYS A 167 -3.82 12.47 -12.36
CA CYS A 167 -5.14 12.49 -12.99
C CYS A 167 -5.02 12.07 -14.46
N THR A 168 -6.09 11.50 -15.00
CA THR A 168 -6.23 11.32 -16.45
C THR A 168 -6.02 12.67 -17.16
N PRO A 169 -5.35 12.71 -18.33
CA PRO A 169 -5.14 13.94 -19.09
C PRO A 169 -6.45 14.68 -19.40
N GLU A 170 -6.37 16.01 -19.49
CA GLU A 170 -7.50 16.82 -19.94
C GLU A 170 -7.88 16.45 -21.38
N GLY A 171 -9.18 16.27 -21.64
CA GLY A 171 -9.69 15.85 -22.94
C GLY A 171 -9.73 14.34 -23.18
N SER A 172 -9.37 13.51 -22.20
CA SER A 172 -9.63 12.06 -22.28
C SER A 172 -11.12 11.78 -22.43
N ALA A 173 -11.47 10.81 -23.28
CA ALA A 173 -12.86 10.34 -23.46
C ALA A 173 -13.39 9.62 -22.21
N ALA A 174 -12.50 9.11 -21.36
CA ALA A 174 -12.86 8.62 -20.03
C ALA A 174 -13.07 9.82 -19.08
N ALA A 175 -14.08 9.74 -18.21
CA ALA A 175 -14.30 10.75 -17.16
C ALA A 175 -12.99 11.08 -16.42
N ARG A 176 -12.78 12.37 -16.06
CA ARG A 176 -11.59 12.81 -15.32
C ARG A 176 -11.49 12.02 -14.03
N ARG A 177 -10.50 11.14 -13.94
CA ARG A 177 -10.23 10.32 -12.74
C ARG A 177 -8.90 10.74 -12.17
N CYS A 178 -8.88 10.94 -10.86
CA CYS A 178 -7.66 11.23 -10.13
C CYS A 178 -7.40 10.10 -9.12
N TRP A 179 -6.13 9.83 -8.88
CA TRP A 179 -5.65 8.87 -7.90
C TRP A 179 -4.37 9.40 -7.26
N THR A 180 -4.05 8.87 -6.09
CA THR A 180 -2.79 9.15 -5.41
C THR A 180 -1.89 7.92 -5.53
N VAL A 181 -0.65 8.12 -5.94
CA VAL A 181 0.38 7.09 -5.83
C VAL A 181 1.09 7.31 -4.50
N ALA A 182 0.99 6.32 -3.60
CA ALA A 182 1.71 6.32 -2.33
C ALA A 182 3.00 5.52 -2.47
N GLU A 183 4.14 6.15 -2.22
CA GLU A 183 5.46 5.54 -2.31
C GLU A 183 6.14 5.61 -0.94
N VAL A 184 6.56 4.47 -0.41
CA VAL A 184 7.22 4.34 0.88
C VAL A 184 8.66 3.91 0.65
N PHE A 185 9.61 4.73 1.08
CA PHE A 185 11.04 4.49 1.00
C PHE A 185 11.54 4.01 2.37
N PHE A 186 12.04 2.77 2.43
CA PHE A 186 12.55 2.15 3.65
C PHE A 186 14.04 2.45 3.84
N ARG A 187 14.37 3.73 3.89
CA ARG A 187 15.73 4.25 4.01
C ARG A 187 15.74 5.42 5.00
N PRO A 188 16.37 5.26 6.17
CA PRO A 188 16.44 6.33 7.17
C PRO A 188 17.19 7.57 6.66
N ASP A 189 18.04 7.39 5.66
CA ASP A 189 18.88 8.39 5.02
C ASP A 189 18.30 8.95 3.72
N TYR A 190 17.06 8.58 3.34
CA TYR A 190 16.41 9.16 2.18
C TYR A 190 16.11 10.63 2.43
N ASP A 191 16.73 11.49 1.64
CA ASP A 191 16.52 12.93 1.65
C ASP A 191 15.89 13.32 0.30
N PRO A 192 14.62 13.74 0.25
CA PRO A 192 14.01 14.17 -1.00
C PRO A 192 14.79 15.31 -1.67
N ASP A 193 15.56 16.09 -0.91
CA ASP A 193 16.36 17.22 -1.41
C ASP A 193 17.75 16.88 -1.91
N SER A 194 18.21 15.65 -1.70
CA SER A 194 19.51 15.22 -2.17
C SER A 194 19.46 14.76 -3.64
N PRO A 195 20.29 15.31 -4.54
CA PRO A 195 20.42 14.78 -5.90
C PRO A 195 21.00 13.35 -5.91
N ALA A 196 21.65 12.93 -4.82
CA ALA A 196 22.08 11.54 -4.63
C ALA A 196 20.95 10.61 -4.15
N ALA A 197 19.79 11.17 -3.77
CA ALA A 197 18.57 10.43 -3.47
C ALA A 197 17.69 10.18 -4.71
N ALA A 198 18.12 10.62 -5.90
CA ALA A 198 17.55 10.15 -7.16
C ALA A 198 17.82 8.64 -7.29
N LEU A 199 16.93 7.83 -6.73
CA LEU A 199 17.17 6.42 -6.53
C LEU A 199 17.08 5.64 -7.84
N PRO A 200 17.82 4.51 -7.97
CA PRO A 200 17.43 3.37 -8.81
C PRO A 200 15.92 3.03 -8.71
N ALA A 201 15.36 3.22 -7.52
CA ALA A 201 13.96 2.98 -7.16
C ALA A 201 13.00 4.11 -7.55
N GLU A 202 13.43 5.27 -8.04
CA GLU A 202 12.51 6.26 -8.65
C GLU A 202 11.86 5.73 -9.93
N ARG A 203 12.50 4.75 -10.58
CA ARG A 203 11.93 3.96 -11.68
C ARG A 203 11.06 2.80 -11.21
N CYS A 204 10.97 2.56 -9.90
CA CYS A 204 9.99 1.65 -9.31
C CYS A 204 8.60 2.29 -9.34
N ARG A 205 8.05 2.41 -10.55
CA ARG A 205 6.69 2.89 -10.76
C ARG A 205 5.78 1.70 -10.92
N LEU A 206 4.55 1.86 -10.43
CA LEU A 206 3.44 1.03 -10.85
C LEU A 206 3.29 1.18 -12.38
N PRO A 207 2.95 0.11 -13.10
CA PRO A 207 2.57 0.25 -14.50
C PRO A 207 1.44 1.29 -14.59
N GLY A 208 1.54 2.19 -15.57
CA GLY A 208 0.50 3.18 -15.83
C GLY A 208 -0.85 2.47 -15.99
N ARG A 209 -1.91 3.05 -15.40
CA ARG A 209 -3.27 2.72 -15.80
C ARG A 209 -3.52 3.44 -17.13
N ASP A 210 -2.97 2.88 -18.21
CA ASP A 210 -3.27 3.31 -19.58
C ASP A 210 -4.70 2.90 -19.98
#